data_AF-A0A1K0JCV5-F1
#
_entry.id   AF-A0A1K0JCV5-F1
#
_cell.length_a   1.000
_cell.length_b   1.000
_cell.length_c   1.000
_cell.angle_alpha   90.00
_cell.angle_beta   90.00
_cell.angle_gamma   90.00
#
_symmetry.space_group_name_H-M   'P 1'
#
loop_
_entity.id
_entity.type
_entity.pdbx_description
1 polymer ?
#
loop_
_entity_poly.entity_id
_entity_poly.type
_entity_poly.pdbx_seq_one_letter_code
_entity_poly.pdbx_strand_id
1 'polypeptide(L)'
;MEPGLCATTARRHGISRSQLYEWRKLARAGKLGDIEAIDAVGGFIPAVVTTEPLAGKASSSNESRIEVVALNGRRVIVDSAVDVDALLRIMRGLETLR
;
A
#
# COMPACT_ATOMS: atom_id res chain seq x y z
N MET A 1 17.86 -5.97 23.87
CA MET A 1 17.25 -5.14 22.81
C MET A 1 17.25 -3.72 23.32
N GLU A 2 18.05 -2.86 22.69
CA GLU A 2 18.39 -1.52 23.20
C GLU A 2 17.13 -0.62 23.31
N PRO A 3 16.86 -0.01 24.47
CA PRO A 3 15.68 0.84 24.68
C PRO A 3 15.60 2.08 23.75
N GLY A 4 16.70 2.46 23.09
CA GLY A 4 16.77 3.64 22.22
C GLY A 4 16.07 3.52 20.86
N LEU A 5 15.95 2.31 20.29
CA LEU A 5 15.38 2.13 18.95
C LEU A 5 13.87 2.43 18.92
N CYS A 6 13.14 1.99 19.95
CA CYS A 6 11.68 2.18 20.03
C CYS A 6 11.32 3.67 20.15
N ALA A 7 12.08 4.44 20.92
CA ALA A 7 11.85 5.88 21.11
C ALA A 7 12.10 6.69 19.82
N THR A 8 13.07 6.27 19.01
CA THR A 8 13.36 6.92 17.72
C THR A 8 12.32 6.56 16.67
N THR A 9 11.90 5.29 16.60
CA THR A 9 10.81 4.86 15.72
C THR A 9 9.50 5.59 16.07
N ALA A 10 9.13 5.66 17.35
CA ALA A 10 7.90 6.33 17.78
C ALA A 10 7.87 7.80 17.33
N ARG A 11 8.97 8.55 17.57
CA ARG A 11 9.09 9.95 17.14
C ARG A 11 9.01 10.11 15.61
N ARG A 12 9.69 9.25 14.85
CA ARG A 12 9.68 9.28 13.37
C ARG A 12 8.26 9.17 12.81
N HIS A 13 7.41 8.38 13.47
CA HIS A 13 6.05 8.12 13.03
C HIS A 13 4.98 8.93 13.78
N GLY A 14 5.38 9.94 14.57
CA GLY A 14 4.44 10.81 15.28
C GLY A 14 3.58 10.12 16.34
N ILE A 15 4.00 8.95 16.84
CA ILE A 15 3.27 8.18 17.86
C ILE A 15 4.02 8.22 19.20
N SER A 16 3.29 8.01 20.30
CA SER A 16 3.91 7.95 21.63
C SER A 16 4.66 6.63 21.87
N ARG A 17 5.64 6.67 22.80
CA ARG A 17 6.37 5.46 23.22
C ARG A 17 5.43 4.42 23.83
N SER A 18 4.51 4.85 24.71
CA SER A 18 3.52 3.97 25.35
C SER A 18 2.61 3.30 24.34
N GLN A 19 2.15 4.02 23.32
CA GLN A 19 1.34 3.47 22.23
C GLN A 19 2.11 2.40 21.44
N LEU A 20 3.38 2.64 21.10
CA LEU A 20 4.21 1.63 20.44
C LEU A 20 4.47 0.40 21.32
N TYR A 21 4.59 0.55 22.64
CA TYR A 21 4.73 -0.56 23.58
C TYR A 21 3.45 -1.40 23.65
N GLU A 22 2.27 -0.78 23.76
CA GLU A 22 0.99 -1.48 23.79
C GLU A 22 0.73 -2.23 22.48
N TRP A 23 0.98 -1.59 21.32
CA TRP A 23 0.86 -2.27 20.04
C TRP A 23 1.78 -3.47 19.90
N ARG A 24 3.03 -3.38 20.37
CA ARG A 24 3.95 -4.52 20.40
C ARG A 24 3.47 -5.66 21.30
N LYS A 25 2.91 -5.33 22.46
CA LYS A 25 2.36 -6.31 23.41
C LYS A 25 1.17 -7.04 22.78
N LEU A 26 0.25 -6.30 22.17
CA LEU A 26 -0.90 -6.85 21.47
C LEU A 26 -0.48 -7.70 20.26
N ALA A 27 0.50 -7.24 19.47
CA ALA A 27 0.99 -7.98 18.31
C ALA A 27 1.59 -9.33 18.70
N ARG A 28 2.39 -9.38 19.78
CA ARG A 28 2.96 -10.64 20.31
C ARG A 28 1.89 -11.58 20.86
N ALA A 29 0.79 -11.02 21.35
CA ALA A 29 -0.36 -11.79 21.81
C ALA A 29 -1.30 -12.21 20.65
N GLY A 30 -1.03 -11.79 19.40
CA GLY A 30 -1.92 -12.02 18.26
C GLY A 30 -3.20 -11.18 18.28
N LYS A 31 -3.30 -10.21 19.18
CA LYS A 31 -4.52 -9.40 19.45
C LYS A 31 -4.46 -7.99 18.84
N LEU A 32 -3.43 -7.69 18.05
CA LEU A 32 -3.32 -6.39 17.40
C LEU A 32 -4.27 -6.37 16.21
N GLY A 33 -5.36 -5.62 16.33
CA GLY A 33 -6.44 -5.63 15.33
C GLY A 33 -7.69 -6.39 15.75
N ASP A 34 -7.67 -7.09 16.90
CA ASP A 34 -8.87 -7.62 17.58
C ASP A 34 -9.64 -6.48 18.27
N ILE A 35 -9.85 -5.39 17.55
CA ILE A 35 -10.89 -4.45 17.93
C ILE A 35 -12.15 -5.10 17.41
N GLU A 36 -13.11 -5.41 18.29
CA GLU A 36 -14.49 -5.76 17.96
C GLU A 36 -15.21 -4.56 17.30
N ALA A 37 -14.58 -3.94 16.30
CA ALA A 37 -15.15 -2.93 15.46
C ALA A 37 -15.99 -3.65 14.40
N ILE A 38 -17.21 -3.99 14.83
CA ILE A 38 -18.45 -3.91 14.08
C ILE A 38 -18.20 -3.51 12.61
N ASP A 39 -18.29 -4.48 11.70
CA ASP A 39 -18.36 -4.33 10.24
C ASP A 39 -17.08 -3.95 9.44
N ALA A 40 -15.87 -4.11 9.96
CA ALA A 40 -14.65 -3.86 9.17
C ALA A 40 -14.06 -5.13 8.52
N VAL A 41 -14.16 -5.24 7.19
CA VAL A 41 -13.27 -6.07 6.37
C VAL A 41 -11.85 -5.50 6.51
N GLY A 42 -11.08 -5.92 7.52
CA GLY A 42 -9.72 -5.41 7.71
C GLY A 42 -9.07 -5.77 9.03
N GLY A 43 -8.54 -6.99 9.13
CA GLY A 43 -7.59 -7.36 10.19
C GLY A 43 -6.15 -6.97 9.82
N PHE A 44 -5.30 -6.75 10.83
CA PHE A 44 -3.85 -6.63 10.59
C PHE A 44 -3.24 -8.01 10.36
N ILE A 45 -2.60 -8.21 9.21
CA ILE A 45 -1.86 -9.45 8.90
C ILE A 45 -0.37 -9.23 9.23
N PRO A 46 0.31 -10.17 9.91
CA PRO A 46 1.75 -10.07 10.14
C PRO A 46 2.53 -9.95 8.83
N ALA A 47 3.20 -8.82 8.62
CA ALA A 47 4.13 -8.63 7.50
C ALA A 47 5.57 -8.80 7.99
N VAL A 48 6.35 -9.63 7.29
CA VAL A 48 7.79 -9.79 7.55
C VAL A 48 8.53 -8.80 6.65
N VAL A 49 9.22 -7.85 7.26
CA VAL A 49 10.14 -6.96 6.53
C VAL A 49 11.43 -7.75 6.28
N THR A 50 11.51 -8.38 5.12
CA THR A 50 12.75 -8.99 4.63
C THR A 50 13.59 -7.88 4.01
N THR A 51 14.88 -7.80 4.34
CA THR A 51 15.82 -7.02 3.52
C THR A 51 15.81 -7.64 2.13
N GLU A 52 15.32 -6.90 1.12
CA GLU A 52 15.32 -7.40 -0.25
C GLU A 52 16.69 -8.00 -0.56
N PRO A 53 16.78 -9.27 -1.01
CA PRO A 53 18.02 -9.73 -1.60
C PRO A 53 18.33 -8.77 -2.76
N LEU A 54 19.60 -8.42 -2.96
CA LEU A 54 20.11 -7.81 -4.19
C LEU A 54 19.97 -8.80 -5.38
N ALA A 55 18.80 -9.42 -5.54
CA ALA A 55 18.48 -10.36 -6.59
C ALA A 55 17.91 -9.58 -7.76
N GLY A 56 18.83 -8.94 -8.48
CA GLY A 56 18.56 -8.22 -9.71
C GLY A 56 17.84 -6.91 -9.45
N LYS A 57 18.32 -5.85 -10.10
CA LYS A 57 17.36 -4.93 -10.68
C LYS A 57 16.38 -5.79 -11.48
N ALA A 58 15.23 -6.17 -10.92
CA ALA A 58 14.02 -6.13 -11.72
C ALA A 58 14.15 -4.77 -12.39
N SER A 59 14.36 -4.79 -13.71
CA SER A 59 14.49 -3.56 -14.46
C SER A 59 13.29 -2.74 -14.01
N SER A 60 13.50 -1.78 -13.12
CA SER A 60 12.72 -0.58 -13.10
C SER A 60 13.08 0.04 -14.44
N SER A 61 12.49 -0.52 -15.50
CA SER A 61 11.89 0.38 -16.45
C SER A 61 11.09 1.29 -15.55
N ASN A 62 11.63 2.48 -15.33
CA ASN A 62 10.87 3.62 -14.88
C ASN A 62 9.87 3.93 -16.02
N GLU A 63 9.09 2.95 -16.45
CA GLU A 63 7.90 3.13 -17.25
C GLU A 63 6.93 3.72 -16.25
N SER A 64 6.97 5.05 -16.18
CA SER A 64 6.03 5.82 -15.42
C SER A 64 4.64 5.39 -15.85
N ARG A 65 3.98 4.63 -14.99
CA ARG A 65 2.69 4.03 -15.28
C ARG A 65 1.60 5.04 -14.92
N ILE A 66 0.71 5.30 -15.86
CA ILE A 66 -0.42 6.21 -15.70
C ILE A 66 -1.68 5.37 -15.53
N GLU A 67 -2.39 5.59 -14.43
CA GLU A 67 -3.73 5.02 -14.22
C GLU A 67 -4.78 6.08 -14.57
N VAL A 68 -5.72 5.70 -15.44
CA VAL A 68 -6.85 6.52 -15.87
C VAL A 68 -8.14 5.83 -15.46
N VAL A 69 -9.01 6.55 -14.76
CA VAL A 69 -10.28 6.04 -14.27
C VAL A 69 -11.41 6.69 -15.06
N ALA A 70 -12.23 5.88 -15.72
CA ALA A 70 -13.42 6.32 -16.44
C ALA A 70 -14.57 6.63 -15.48
N LEU A 71 -15.55 7.42 -15.93
CA LEU A 71 -16.71 7.80 -15.11
C LEU A 71 -17.56 6.62 -14.63
N ASN A 72 -17.52 5.48 -15.34
CA ASN A 72 -18.19 4.24 -14.94
C ASN A 72 -17.38 3.37 -13.97
N GLY A 73 -16.29 3.90 -13.40
CA GLY A 73 -15.45 3.22 -12.41
C GLY A 73 -14.45 2.23 -13.00
N ARG A 74 -14.42 2.05 -14.33
CA ARG A 74 -13.42 1.20 -15.00
C ARG A 74 -12.07 1.88 -15.04
N ARG A 75 -11.02 1.07 -15.00
CA ARG A 75 -9.64 1.53 -14.87
C ARG A 75 -8.81 1.03 -16.05
N VAL A 76 -8.02 1.92 -16.63
CA VAL A 76 -7.05 1.63 -17.68
C VAL A 76 -5.69 2.02 -17.16
N ILE A 77 -4.71 1.14 -17.32
CA ILE A 77 -3.36 1.40 -16.84
C ILE A 77 -2.36 1.23 -17.98
N VAL A 78 -1.62 2.29 -18.28
CA VAL A 78 -0.73 2.43 -19.44
C VAL A 78 0.65 2.93 -19.02
N ASP A 79 1.65 2.74 -19.86
CA ASP A 79 2.96 3.36 -19.71
C ASP A 79 2.95 4.83 -20.17
N SER A 80 4.01 5.57 -19.89
CA SER A 80 4.15 6.99 -20.24
C SER A 80 4.34 7.28 -21.72
N ALA A 81 4.70 6.28 -22.53
CA ALA A 81 4.87 6.40 -23.98
C ALA A 81 3.59 6.05 -24.75
N VAL A 82 2.45 5.90 -24.06
CA VAL A 82 1.16 5.60 -24.67
C VAL A 82 0.75 6.62 -25.75
N ASP A 83 0.25 6.10 -26.87
CA ASP A 83 -0.43 6.92 -27.88
C ASP A 83 -1.74 7.48 -27.30
N VAL A 84 -1.80 8.81 -27.20
CA VAL A 84 -2.93 9.53 -26.61
C VAL A 84 -4.23 9.32 -27.40
N ASP A 85 -4.18 9.26 -28.73
CA ASP A 85 -5.34 9.01 -29.57
C ASP A 85 -5.88 7.59 -29.38
N ALA A 86 -4.98 6.60 -29.27
CA ALA A 86 -5.37 5.23 -28.95
C ALA A 86 -6.03 5.15 -27.56
N LEU A 87 -5.45 5.79 -26.55
CA LEU A 87 -6.00 5.83 -25.20
C LEU A 87 -7.40 6.47 -25.17
N LEU A 88 -7.62 7.60 -25.87
CA LEU A 88 -8.92 8.25 -25.94
C LEU A 88 -9.99 7.38 -26.62
N ARG A 89 -9.63 6.63 -27.68
CA ARG A 89 -10.56 5.69 -28.32
C ARG A 89 -10.98 4.58 -27.37
N ILE A 90 -10.02 4.02 -26.63
CA ILE A 90 -10.29 2.98 -25.61
C ILE A 90 -11.18 3.54 -24.51
N MET A 91 -10.89 4.72 -23.98
CA MET A 91 -11.68 5.36 -22.93
C MET A 91 -13.13 5.58 -23.35
N ARG A 92 -13.37 6.12 -24.56
CA ARG A 92 -14.73 6.28 -25.10
C ARG A 92 -15.46 4.94 -25.22
N GLY A 93 -14.80 3.91 -25.73
CA GLY A 93 -15.38 2.57 -25.81
C GLY A 93 -15.76 2.02 -24.44
N LEU A 94 -14.87 2.16 -23.46
CA LEU A 94 -15.10 1.68 -22.10
C LEU A 94 -16.24 2.40 -21.39
N GLU A 95 -16.44 3.71 -21.64
CA GLU A 95 -17.55 4.49 -21.08
C GLU A 95 -18.91 4.06 -21.63
N THR A 96 -18.97 3.60 -22.88
CA THR A 96 -20.23 3.17 -23.52
C THR A 96 -20.71 1.79 -23.11
N LEU A 97 -19.86 0.99 -22.48
CA LEU A 97 -20.21 -0.37 -22.08
C LEU A 97 -20.98 -0.32 -20.75
N ARG A 98 -22.28 -0.62 -20.83
CA ARG A 98 -23.21 -0.68 -19.69
C ARG A 98 -23.09 -1.99 -18.92
#